data_AF-A0A814L4X0-F1
#
_entry.id   AF-A0A814L4X0-F1
#
_cell.length_a   1.000
_cell.length_b   1.000
_cell.length_c   1.000
_cell.angle_alpha   90.00
_cell.angle_beta   90.00
_cell.angle_gamma   90.00
#
_symmetry.space_group_name_H-M   'P 1'
#
loop_
_entity.id
_entity.type
_entity.pdbx_description
1 polymer ?
#
loop_
_entity_poly.entity_id
_entity_poly.type
_entity_poly.pdbx_seq_one_letter_code
_entity_poly.pdbx_strand_id
1 'polypeptide(L)'
;MDFEFRAQQDQVRRSVEDLFDFQGRMIGRGTYGKVFKAKRKEGNDSTDYALKQIDATGQSMSNSAIREIALLRELNHTNLINLQRVFLSHVDRRVSLLFDFAEHDLWKPLVSSQMLSLHQHLRR
;
A
#
# COMPACT_ATOMS: atom_id res chain seq x y z
N MET A 1 -10.41 -21.97 -19.45
CA MET A 1 -9.56 -20.78 -19.70
C MET A 1 -8.41 -21.26 -20.56
N ASP A 2 -8.28 -20.71 -21.77
CA ASP A 2 -7.28 -21.16 -22.73
C ASP A 2 -5.87 -20.84 -22.25
N PHE A 3 -4.97 -21.82 -22.39
CA PHE A 3 -3.58 -21.73 -21.94
C PHE A 3 -2.86 -20.55 -22.60
N GLU A 4 -3.11 -20.33 -23.90
CA GLU A 4 -2.53 -19.24 -24.67
C GLU A 4 -2.97 -17.86 -24.14
N PHE A 5 -4.25 -17.70 -23.79
CA PHE A 5 -4.76 -16.44 -23.24
C PHE A 5 -4.09 -16.07 -21.91
N ARG A 6 -3.85 -17.06 -21.04
CA ARG A 6 -3.11 -16.84 -19.78
C ARG A 6 -1.65 -16.47 -20.03
N ALA A 7 -0.97 -17.19 -20.90
CA ALA A 7 0.42 -16.92 -21.25
C ALA A 7 0.60 -15.50 -21.80
N GLN A 8 -0.30 -15.05 -22.69
CA GLN A 8 -0.28 -13.71 -23.25
C GLN A 8 -0.54 -12.62 -22.19
N GLN A 9 -1.50 -12.85 -21.28
CA GLN A 9 -1.78 -11.90 -20.19
C GLN A 9 -0.64 -11.79 -19.18
N ASP A 10 0.03 -12.89 -18.87
CA ASP A 10 1.17 -12.89 -17.94
C ASP A 10 2.40 -12.23 -18.56
N GLN A 11 2.57 -12.33 -19.88
CA GLN A 11 3.66 -11.66 -20.61
C GLN A 11 3.51 -10.13 -20.63
N VAL A 12 2.28 -9.62 -20.56
CA VAL A 12 1.98 -8.17 -20.56
C VAL A 12 1.94 -7.59 -19.13
N ARG A 13 1.66 -8.42 -18.12
CA ARG A 13 1.59 -7.97 -16.72
C ARG A 13 2.98 -7.71 -16.16
N ARG A 14 3.36 -6.43 -16.08
CA ARG A 14 4.53 -6.02 -15.30
C ARG A 14 4.25 -6.20 -13.81
N SER A 15 5.16 -6.88 -13.11
CA SER A 15 5.06 -7.07 -11.66
C SER A 15 5.32 -5.75 -10.93
N VAL A 16 4.89 -5.66 -9.67
CA VAL A 16 5.20 -4.47 -8.86
C VAL A 16 6.70 -4.40 -8.57
N GLU A 17 7.34 -5.55 -8.43
CA GLU A 17 8.77 -5.72 -8.20
C GLU A 17 9.60 -5.23 -9.40
N ASP A 18 9.10 -5.33 -10.63
CA ASP A 18 9.79 -4.81 -11.82
C ASP A 18 9.73 -3.29 -11.91
N LEU A 19 8.65 -2.69 -11.39
CA LEU A 19 8.36 -1.26 -11.56
C LEU A 19 8.85 -0.41 -10.39
N PHE A 20 8.89 -0.98 -9.18
CA PHE A 20 9.16 -0.23 -7.95
C PHE A 20 10.24 -0.91 -7.10
N ASP A 21 11.11 -0.09 -6.52
CA ASP A 21 12.03 -0.47 -5.46
C ASP A 21 11.42 -0.14 -4.09
N PHE A 22 11.18 -1.17 -3.29
CA PHE A 22 10.57 -1.06 -1.95
C PHE A 22 11.17 -2.06 -0.94
N GLN A 23 12.22 -2.79 -1.33
CA GLN A 23 12.84 -3.79 -0.46
C GLN A 23 13.49 -3.13 0.76
N GLY A 24 13.22 -3.66 1.95
CA GLY A 24 13.74 -3.12 3.21
C GLY A 24 13.09 -1.80 3.68
N ARG A 25 12.12 -1.25 2.94
CA ARG A 25 11.50 0.06 3.23
C ARG A 25 10.09 -0.05 3.83
N MET A 26 9.86 -1.06 4.67
CA MET A 26 8.57 -1.22 5.33
C MET A 26 8.35 -0.10 6.35
N ILE A 27 7.24 0.62 6.22
CA ILE A 27 6.88 1.76 7.08
C ILE A 27 5.73 1.43 8.05
N GLY A 28 4.99 0.35 7.79
CA GLY A 28 3.87 -0.04 8.63
C GLY A 28 3.49 -1.50 8.45
N ARG A 29 2.98 -2.10 9.53
CA ARG A 29 2.41 -3.44 9.55
C ARG A 29 1.19 -3.43 10.45
N GLY A 30 0.10 -4.01 9.97
CA GLY A 30 -1.10 -4.18 10.77
C GLY A 30 -1.99 -5.30 10.23
N THR A 31 -3.20 -5.39 10.76
CA THR A 31 -4.21 -6.37 10.35
C THR A 31 -4.52 -6.28 8.85
N TYR A 32 -4.47 -5.07 8.29
CA TYR A 32 -4.79 -4.80 6.88
C TYR A 32 -3.63 -5.05 5.91
N GLY A 33 -2.51 -5.60 6.37
CA GLY A 33 -1.34 -5.91 5.55
C GLY A 33 -0.08 -5.13 5.92
N LYS A 34 0.84 -5.06 4.97
CA LYS A 34 2.14 -4.37 5.11
C LYS A 34 2.18 -3.16 4.19
N VAL A 35 2.77 -2.07 4.66
CA VAL A 35 2.94 -0.85 3.86
C VAL A 35 4.42 -0.56 3.71
N PHE A 36 4.84 -0.28 2.48
CA PHE A 36 6.22 0.02 2.11
C PHE A 36 6.31 1.40 1.47
N LYS A 37 7.42 2.09 1.71
CA LYS A 37 7.81 3.26 0.93
C LYS A 37 8.52 2.79 -0.33
N ALA A 38 7.97 3.12 -1.49
CA ALA A 38 8.40 2.65 -2.80
C ALA A 38 8.91 3.81 -3.66
N LYS A 39 9.93 3.56 -4.48
CA LYS A 39 10.37 4.47 -5.55
C LYS A 39 10.26 3.79 -6.89
N ARG A 40 9.93 4.54 -7.93
CA ARG A 40 9.87 3.99 -9.29
C ARG A 40 11.30 3.64 -9.75
N LYS A 41 11.49 2.46 -10.34
CA LYS A 41 12.80 2.02 -10.87
C LYS A 41 13.16 2.69 -12.19
N GLU A 42 12.13 2.99 -12.99
CA GLU A 42 12.27 3.58 -14.32
C GLU A 42 11.80 5.04 -14.32
N GLY A 43 12.64 5.91 -14.90
CA GLY A 43 12.36 7.34 -15.07
C GLY A 43 13.08 8.23 -14.06
N ASN A 44 13.11 9.53 -14.34
CA ASN A 44 13.66 10.55 -13.44
C ASN A 44 12.62 11.01 -12.39
N ASP A 45 11.75 10.08 -11.96
CA ASP A 45 10.71 10.37 -10.99
C ASP A 45 11.25 10.13 -9.58
N SER A 46 11.54 11.22 -8.87
CA SER A 46 12.00 11.18 -7.47
C SER A 46 10.83 11.07 -6.47
N THR A 47 9.59 10.94 -6.96
CA THR A 47 8.39 10.85 -6.12
C THR A 47 8.42 9.57 -5.29
N ASP A 48 8.12 9.73 -4.01
CA ASP A 48 7.91 8.62 -3.10
C ASP A 48 6.46 8.13 -3.19
N TYR A 49 6.29 6.81 -3.23
CA TYR A 49 4.99 6.15 -3.25
C TYR A 49 4.79 5.31 -1.99
N ALA A 50 3.53 5.08 -1.62
CA ALA A 50 3.16 4.09 -0.61
C ALA A 50 2.59 2.85 -1.29
N LEU A 51 3.17 1.69 -0.99
CA LEU A 51 2.72 0.41 -1.50
C LEU A 51 2.12 -0.42 -0.36
N LYS A 52 0.80 -0.64 -0.39
CA LYS A 52 0.10 -1.50 0.57
C LYS A 52 -0.05 -2.90 0.00
N GLN A 53 0.58 -3.88 0.64
CA GLN A 53 0.56 -5.29 0.27
C GLN A 53 -0.41 -6.06 1.18
N ILE A 54 -1.37 -6.75 0.56
CA ILE A 54 -2.43 -7.51 1.22
C ILE A 54 -2.28 -8.98 0.82
N ASP A 55 -2.17 -9.87 1.81
CA ASP A 55 -2.17 -11.31 1.58
C ASP A 55 -3.60 -11.76 1.27
N ALA A 56 -3.85 -12.21 0.04
CA ALA A 56 -5.18 -12.64 -0.43
C ALA A 56 -5.45 -14.14 -0.19
N THR A 57 -4.71 -14.75 0.73
CA THR A 57 -4.87 -16.18 1.09
C THR A 57 -6.07 -16.44 1.99
N GLY A 58 -6.54 -15.42 2.73
CA GLY A 58 -7.72 -15.51 3.61
C GLY A 58 -8.98 -14.89 3.00
N GLN A 59 -10.10 -15.62 3.05
CA GLN A 59 -11.38 -15.23 2.44
C GLN A 59 -11.99 -13.92 3.01
N SER A 60 -11.72 -13.62 4.29
CA SER A 60 -12.13 -12.35 4.92
C SER A 60 -11.27 -11.17 4.44
N MET A 61 -9.96 -11.41 4.28
CA MET A 61 -8.99 -10.43 3.80
C MET A 61 -9.14 -10.13 2.30
N SER A 62 -9.58 -11.10 1.50
CA SER A 62 -9.91 -10.87 0.10
C SER A 62 -11.15 -9.98 -0.06
N ASN A 63 -12.19 -10.17 0.78
CA ASN A 63 -13.39 -9.34 0.72
C ASN A 63 -13.16 -7.90 1.19
N SER A 64 -12.30 -7.68 2.19
CA SER A 64 -11.89 -6.31 2.55
C SER A 64 -11.10 -5.66 1.42
N ALA A 65 -10.15 -6.37 0.80
CA ALA A 65 -9.39 -5.86 -0.34
C ALA A 65 -10.28 -5.50 -1.55
N ILE A 66 -11.26 -6.34 -1.88
CA ILE A 66 -12.21 -6.06 -2.99
C ILE A 66 -13.01 -4.80 -2.72
N ARG A 67 -13.57 -4.66 -1.51
CA ARG A 67 -14.32 -3.44 -1.12
C ARG A 67 -13.45 -2.20 -1.14
N GLU A 68 -12.22 -2.32 -0.62
CA GLU A 68 -11.25 -1.23 -0.63
C GLU A 68 -10.93 -0.79 -2.06
N ILE A 69 -10.65 -1.72 -2.98
CA ILE A 69 -10.42 -1.42 -4.40
C ILE A 69 -11.65 -0.78 -5.05
N ALA A 70 -12.84 -1.32 -4.82
CA ALA A 70 -14.07 -0.82 -5.44
C ALA A 70 -14.34 0.64 -5.04
N LEU A 71 -14.27 0.93 -3.74
CA LEU A 71 -14.49 2.28 -3.22
C LEU A 71 -13.40 3.25 -3.70
N LEU A 72 -12.13 2.88 -3.58
CA LEU A 72 -11.03 3.77 -3.95
C LEU A 72 -10.92 4.03 -5.46
N ARG A 73 -11.54 3.19 -6.31
CA ARG A 73 -11.65 3.44 -7.75
C ARG A 73 -12.70 4.51 -8.10
N GLU A 74 -13.71 4.69 -7.26
CA GLU A 74 -14.80 5.64 -7.49
C GLU A 74 -14.55 6.98 -6.79
N LEU A 75 -13.76 6.99 -5.72
CA LEU A 75 -13.45 8.18 -4.95
C LEU A 75 -12.34 9.01 -5.61
N ASN A 76 -12.62 10.28 -5.90
CA ASN A 76 -11.63 11.24 -6.39
C ASN A 76 -11.84 12.60 -5.71
N HIS A 77 -11.07 12.88 -4.66
CA HIS A 77 -11.17 14.11 -3.90
C HIS A 77 -9.82 14.47 -3.26
N THR A 78 -9.46 15.75 -3.21
CA THR A 78 -8.15 16.23 -2.72
C THR A 78 -7.83 15.78 -1.29
N ASN A 79 -8.83 15.63 -0.44
CA ASN A 79 -8.66 15.21 0.96
C ASN A 79 -8.78 13.70 1.19
N LEU A 80 -8.87 12.90 0.12
CA LEU A 80 -8.91 11.44 0.18
C LEU A 80 -7.67 10.86 -0.51
N ILE A 81 -7.15 9.77 0.03
CA ILE A 81 -6.04 9.06 -0.62
C ILE A 81 -6.51 8.47 -1.94
N ASN A 82 -5.76 8.71 -3.00
CA ASN A 82 -6.13 8.26 -4.34
C ASN A 82 -5.39 6.98 -4.73
N LEU A 83 -6.14 5.98 -5.21
CA LEU A 83 -5.57 4.72 -5.68
C LEU A 83 -4.98 4.90 -7.07
N GLN A 84 -3.65 4.92 -7.15
CA GLN A 84 -2.92 5.13 -8.40
C GLN A 84 -2.93 3.88 -9.29
N ARG A 85 -2.71 2.71 -8.69
CA ARG A 85 -2.65 1.44 -9.42
C ARG A 85 -2.88 0.24 -8.50
N VAL A 86 -3.42 -0.84 -9.08
CA VAL A 86 -3.55 -2.15 -8.44
C VAL A 86 -2.65 -3.15 -9.16
N PHE A 87 -1.86 -3.89 -8.39
CA PHE A 87 -1.07 -5.02 -8.87
C PHE A 87 -1.63 -6.32 -8.27
N LEU A 88 -1.78 -7.32 -9.12
CA LEU A 88 -2.27 -8.64 -8.73
C LEU A 88 -1.18 -9.66 -9.05
N SER A 89 -0.59 -10.27 -8.01
CA SER A 89 0.30 -11.42 -8.17
C SER A 89 -0.52 -12.70 -8.07
N HIS A 90 -0.67 -13.40 -9.19
CA HIS A 90 -1.36 -14.70 -9.24
C HIS A 90 -0.53 -15.81 -8.61
N VAL A 91 0.79 -15.72 -8.67
CA VAL A 91 1.73 -16.70 -8.12
C VAL A 91 1.67 -16.67 -6.59
N ASP A 92 1.82 -15.50 -5.99
CA ASP A 92 1.88 -15.35 -4.53
C ASP A 92 0.52 -15.12 -3.87
N ARG A 93 -0.54 -14.99 -4.67
CA ARG A 93 -1.89 -14.59 -4.22
C ARG A 93 -1.82 -13.31 -3.38
N ARG A 94 -1.17 -12.29 -3.91
CA ARG A 94 -1.01 -10.98 -3.27
C ARG A 94 -1.63 -9.88 -4.09
N VAL A 95 -2.20 -8.91 -3.38
CA VAL A 95 -2.74 -7.69 -3.95
C VAL A 95 -1.90 -6.53 -3.42
N SER A 96 -1.36 -5.72 -4.33
CA SER A 96 -0.61 -4.52 -3.97
C SER A 96 -1.35 -3.28 -4.48
N LEU A 97 -1.63 -2.35 -3.58
CA LEU A 97 -2.28 -1.08 -3.87
C LEU A 97 -1.22 0.04 -3.80
N LEU A 98 -1.13 0.83 -4.87
CA LEU A 98 -0.18 1.94 -4.99
C LEU A 98 -0.90 3.26 -4.72
N PHE A 99 -0.27 4.08 -3.88
CA PHE A 99 -0.74 5.42 -3.50
C PHE A 99 0.42 6.41 -3.51
N ASP A 100 0.10 7.70 -3.46
CA ASP A 100 1.08 8.75 -3.18
C ASP A 100 1.53 8.66 -1.71
N PHE A 101 2.82 8.87 -1.45
CA PHE A 101 3.35 8.78 -0.09
C PHE A 101 2.97 10.01 0.74
N ALA A 102 2.27 9.79 1.85
CA ALA A 102 2.06 10.80 2.88
C ALA A 102 3.14 10.66 3.97
N GLU A 103 3.96 11.70 4.15
CA GLU A 103 5.06 11.69 5.13
C GLU A 103 4.57 11.71 6.59
N HIS A 104 3.40 12.29 6.80
CA HIS A 104 2.85 12.55 8.13
C HIS A 104 1.46 11.93 8.29
N ASP A 105 1.21 11.47 9.50
CA ASP A 105 -0.09 11.05 10.00
C ASP A 105 -0.37 11.85 11.29
N LEU A 106 -1.64 11.93 11.68
CA LEU A 106 -2.02 12.63 12.91
C LEU A 106 -1.65 11.85 14.17
N TRP A 107 -1.41 10.54 14.08
CA TRP A 107 -1.15 9.70 15.23
C TRP A 107 0.14 10.12 15.94
N LYS A 108 1.23 10.31 15.18
CA LYS A 108 2.53 10.71 15.74
C LYS A 108 2.46 11.98 16.60
N PRO A 109 2.00 13.15 16.08
CA PRO A 109 1.95 14.38 16.89
C PRO A 109 1.00 14.26 18.08
N LEU A 110 -0.16 13.59 17.91
CA LEU A 110 -1.13 13.44 18.98
C LEU A 110 -0.60 12.56 20.13
N VAL A 111 0.06 11.44 19.81
CA VAL A 111 0.64 10.56 20.83
C VAL A 111 1.86 11.19 21.49
N SER A 112 2.73 11.86 20.73
CA SER A 112 3.88 12.58 21.28
C SER A 112 3.43 13.67 22.27
N SER A 113 2.36 14.40 21.97
CA SER A 113 1.79 15.40 22.88
C SER A 113 1.25 14.78 24.17
N GLN A 114 0.56 13.64 24.09
CA GLN A 114 0.04 12.94 25.27
C GLN A 114 1.16 12.36 26.15
N MET A 115 2.20 11.79 25.54
CA MET A 115 3.39 11.30 26.23
C MET A 115 4.15 12.43 26.94
N LEU A 116 4.27 13.62 26.33
CA LEU A 116 4.88 14.78 26.97
C LEU A 116 4.07 15.24 28.21
N SER A 117 2.75 15.24 28.11
CA SER A 117 1.84 15.57 29.23
C SER A 117 1.97 14.57 30.39
N LEU A 118 2.07 13.26 30.11
CA LEU A 118 2.27 12.22 31.12
C LEU A 118 3.62 12.34 31.82
N HIS A 119 4.70 12.61 31.08
CA HIS A 119 6.02 12.80 31.68
C HIS A 119 6.10 14.06 32.56
N GLN A 120 5.31 15.10 32.30
CA GLN A 120 5.24 16.27 33.17
C GLN A 120 4.46 15.99 34.47
N HIS A 121 3.44 15.13 34.41
CA HIS A 121 2.66 14.73 35.59
C HIS A 121 3.41 13.75 36.52
N LEU A 122 4.20 12.82 35.97
CA LEU A 122 4.96 11.83 36.75
C LEU A 122 6.27 12.38 37.36
N ARG A 123 6.65 13.63 37.05
CA ARG A 123 7.82 14.32 37.64
C ARG A 123 7.44 15.34 38.74
N ARG A 124 6.19 15.35 39.18
CA ARG A 124 5.71 16.07 40.37
C ARG A 124 5.40 15.07 41.46
#